data_AF-A0A932QEM4-F1
#
_entry.id   AF-A0A932QEM4-F1
#
_cell.length_a   1.000
_cell.length_b   1.000
_cell.length_c   1.000
_cell.angle_alpha   90.00
_cell.angle_beta   90.00
_cell.angle_gamma   90.00
#
_symmetry.space_group_name_H-M   'P 1'
#
loop_
_entity.id
_entity.type
_entity.pdbx_description
1 polymer ?
#
loop_
_entity_poly.entity_id
_entity_poly.type
_entity_poly.pdbx_seq_one_letter_code
_entity_poly.pdbx_strand_id
1 'polypeptide(L)'
;MNQHASTKAFLVIAYGLAALPIGFGALRLLTTGRDARYLIIAIASLVTAVTVFRTGASRGSPRWLLALVAVVASTLVGVAIAAWQGAGSRAAVLFVTLSFSLCFTVSGMLGAFSGRRQPESG
;
A
#
# COMPACT_ATOMS: atom_id res chain seq x y z
N MET A 1 -9.65 24.27 -18.29
CA MET A 1 -8.46 23.89 -17.50
C MET A 1 -8.61 22.46 -16.93
N ASN A 2 -7.99 21.51 -17.62
CA ASN A 2 -7.17 20.41 -17.07
C ASN A 2 -7.79 19.30 -16.19
N GLN A 3 -9.02 18.84 -16.44
CA GLN A 3 -9.52 17.60 -15.79
C GLN A 3 -8.66 16.36 -16.12
N HIS A 4 -8.08 16.29 -17.33
CA HIS A 4 -7.16 15.22 -17.71
C HIS A 4 -5.78 15.31 -17.03
N ALA A 5 -5.24 16.52 -16.83
CA ALA A 5 -3.96 16.67 -16.14
C ALA A 5 -4.08 16.33 -14.65
N SER A 6 -5.21 16.69 -14.02
CA SER A 6 -5.49 16.37 -12.62
C SER A 6 -5.58 14.84 -12.40
N THR A 7 -6.27 14.12 -13.28
CA THR A 7 -6.38 12.65 -13.18
C THR A 7 -5.03 11.94 -13.37
N LYS A 8 -4.22 12.38 -14.33
CA LYS A 8 -2.86 11.88 -14.53
C LYS A 8 -1.98 12.15 -13.31
N ALA A 9 -2.06 13.35 -12.74
CA ALA A 9 -1.30 13.69 -11.52
C ALA A 9 -1.68 12.80 -10.33
N PHE A 10 -2.97 12.52 -10.11
CA PHE A 10 -3.40 11.61 -9.04
C PHE A 10 -2.87 10.19 -9.21
N LEU A 11 -2.87 9.66 -10.44
CA LEU A 11 -2.31 8.34 -10.72
C LEU A 11 -0.79 8.31 -10.52
N VAL A 12 -0.07 9.33 -10.98
CA VAL A 12 1.39 9.43 -10.77
C VAL A 12 1.73 9.45 -9.28
N ILE A 13 0.97 10.23 -8.48
CA ILE A 13 1.15 10.27 -7.02
C ILE A 13 0.84 8.91 -6.39
N ALA A 14 -0.24 8.25 -6.82
CA ALA A 14 -0.63 6.93 -6.31
C ALA A 14 0.44 5.87 -6.61
N TYR A 15 0.96 5.82 -7.83
CA TYR A 15 2.04 4.89 -8.19
C TYR A 15 3.35 5.23 -7.48
N GLY A 16 3.68 6.52 -7.36
CA GLY A 16 4.86 6.98 -6.61
C GLY A 16 4.83 6.54 -5.15
N LEU A 17 3.71 6.74 -4.47
CA LEU A 17 3.50 6.30 -3.08
C LEU A 17 3.60 4.79 -2.92
N ALA A 18 3.07 4.02 -3.87
CA ALA A 18 3.17 2.56 -3.83
C ALA A 18 4.60 2.06 -4.15
N ALA A 19 5.35 2.81 -4.96
CA ALA A 19 6.73 2.48 -5.30
C ALA A 19 7.71 2.76 -4.14
N LEU A 20 7.42 3.72 -3.25
CA LEU A 20 8.30 4.08 -2.13
C LEU A 20 8.62 2.88 -1.20
N PRO A 21 7.64 2.11 -0.68
CA PRO A 21 7.90 0.91 0.12
C PRO A 21 8.75 -0.14 -0.61
N ILE A 22 8.46 -0.35 -1.90
CA ILE A 22 9.15 -1.34 -2.73
C ILE A 22 10.60 -0.90 -2.97
N GLY A 23 10.81 0.38 -3.30
CA GLY A 23 12.12 0.98 -3.48
C GLY A 23 12.95 0.93 -2.20
N PHE A 24 12.35 1.22 -1.04
CA PHE A 24 13.03 1.06 0.26
C PHE A 24 13.44 -0.39 0.51
N GLY A 25 12.52 -1.35 0.29
CA GLY A 25 12.82 -2.78 0.43
C GLY A 25 13.94 -3.25 -0.50
N ALA A 26 13.94 -2.80 -1.75
CA ALA A 26 14.97 -3.11 -2.75
C ALA A 26 16.31 -2.47 -2.41
N LEU A 27 16.33 -1.19 -2.01
CA LEU A 27 17.55 -0.50 -1.62
C LEU A 27 18.18 -1.12 -0.37
N ARG A 28 17.35 -1.51 0.61
CA ARG A 28 17.80 -2.25 1.80
C ARG A 28 18.39 -3.61 1.43
N LEU A 29 17.76 -4.32 0.49
CA LEU A 29 18.28 -5.60 -0.03
C LEU A 29 19.64 -5.43 -0.71
N LEU A 30 19.81 -4.39 -1.54
CA LEU A 30 21.06 -4.12 -2.25
C LEU A 30 22.18 -3.64 -1.33
N THR A 31 21.87 -2.81 -0.34
CA THR A 31 22.86 -2.24 0.59
C THR A 31 23.29 -3.24 1.67
N THR A 32 22.38 -4.11 2.12
CA THR A 32 22.63 -5.05 3.23
C THR A 32 22.87 -6.48 2.73
N GLY A 33 22.68 -6.76 1.44
CA GLY A 33 23.05 -7.98 0.72
C GLY A 33 22.30 -9.26 1.09
N ARG A 34 21.60 -9.32 2.23
CA ARG A 34 20.93 -10.55 2.73
C ARG A 34 19.56 -10.34 3.37
N ASP A 35 19.11 -9.11 3.54
CA ASP A 35 17.83 -8.82 4.21
C ASP A 35 16.70 -8.52 3.20
N ALA A 36 16.22 -9.58 2.53
CA ALA A 36 15.01 -9.52 1.70
C ALA A 36 13.72 -9.32 2.53
N ARG A 37 13.85 -9.30 3.86
CA ARG A 37 12.74 -9.21 4.84
C ARG A 37 11.81 -8.04 4.55
N TYR A 38 12.39 -6.86 4.31
CA TYR A 38 11.63 -5.64 4.06
C TYR A 38 10.91 -5.65 2.71
N LEU A 39 11.49 -6.30 1.71
CA LEU A 39 10.85 -6.48 0.40
C LEU A 39 9.66 -7.45 0.50
N ILE A 40 9.82 -8.56 1.23
CA ILE A 40 8.74 -9.52 1.48
C ILE A 40 7.60 -8.85 2.26
N ILE A 41 7.91 -8.07 3.29
CA ILE A 41 6.92 -7.28 4.05
C ILE A 41 6.19 -6.30 3.12
N ALA A 42 6.90 -5.58 2.27
CA ALA A 42 6.28 -4.62 1.34
C ALA A 42 5.31 -5.33 0.38
N ILE A 43 5.71 -6.48 -0.20
CA ILE A 43 4.85 -7.26 -1.11
C ILE A 43 3.63 -7.80 -0.37
N ALA A 44 3.80 -8.37 0.81
CA ALA A 44 2.70 -8.93 1.58
C ALA A 44 1.69 -7.85 2.03
N SER A 45 2.17 -6.69 2.47
CA SER A 45 1.33 -5.54 2.80
C SER A 45 0.58 -5.02 1.56
N LEU A 46 1.23 -4.96 0.39
CA LEU A 46 0.58 -4.59 -0.86
C LEU A 46 -0.56 -5.55 -1.24
N VAL A 47 -0.27 -6.87 -1.22
CA VAL A 47 -1.26 -7.90 -1.55
C VAL A 47 -2.45 -7.84 -0.58
N THR A 48 -2.19 -7.64 0.71
CA THR A 48 -3.24 -7.51 1.72
C THR A 48 -4.12 -6.29 1.46
N ALA A 49 -3.53 -5.12 1.23
CA ALA A 49 -4.26 -3.90 0.92
C ALA A 49 -5.13 -4.06 -0.33
N VAL A 50 -4.58 -4.60 -1.42
CA VAL A 50 -5.32 -4.86 -2.67
C VAL A 50 -6.48 -5.81 -2.43
N THR A 51 -6.27 -6.88 -1.65
CA THR A 51 -7.31 -7.86 -1.33
C THR A 51 -8.46 -7.24 -0.55
N VAL A 52 -8.16 -6.39 0.44
CA VAL A 52 -9.19 -5.66 1.22
C VAL A 52 -10.01 -4.74 0.32
N PHE A 53 -9.37 -3.97 -0.56
CA PHE A 53 -10.10 -3.07 -1.46
C PHE A 53 -10.95 -3.84 -2.48
N ARG A 54 -10.46 -4.95 -3.05
CA ARG A 54 -11.22 -5.76 -4.02
C ARG A 54 -12.44 -6.44 -3.38
N THR A 55 -12.24 -7.08 -2.23
CA THR A 55 -13.30 -7.81 -1.52
C THR A 55 -14.34 -6.86 -0.92
N GLY A 56 -13.88 -5.75 -0.34
CA GLY A 56 -14.71 -4.73 0.28
C GLY A 56 -15.52 -3.89 -0.70
N ALA A 57 -14.95 -3.54 -1.85
CA ALA A 57 -15.67 -2.82 -2.90
C ALA A 57 -16.84 -3.62 -3.46
N SER A 58 -16.69 -4.95 -3.56
CA SER A 58 -17.76 -5.86 -4.00
C SER A 58 -18.94 -5.95 -3.02
N ARG A 59 -18.73 -5.58 -1.74
CA ARG A 59 -19.75 -5.66 -0.67
C ARG A 59 -20.39 -4.32 -0.36
N GLY A 60 -20.10 -3.27 -1.14
CA GLY A 60 -20.67 -1.93 -0.93
C GLY A 60 -20.22 -1.24 0.35
N SER A 61 -19.13 -1.71 1.00
CA SER A 61 -18.67 -1.16 2.27
C SER A 61 -18.15 0.29 2.11
N PRO A 62 -18.32 1.15 3.14
CA PRO A 62 -17.85 2.52 3.09
C PRO A 62 -16.32 2.58 2.95
N ARG A 63 -15.83 3.48 2.09
CA ARG A 63 -14.41 3.55 1.70
C ARG A 63 -13.46 3.83 2.87
N TRP A 64 -13.89 4.63 3.85
CA TRP A 64 -13.09 4.93 5.04
C TRP A 64 -12.89 3.68 5.90
N LEU A 65 -13.89 2.79 5.96
CA LEU A 65 -13.79 1.52 6.69
C LEU A 65 -12.84 0.57 5.97
N LEU A 66 -12.91 0.50 4.63
CA LEU A 66 -11.97 -0.28 3.83
C LEU A 66 -10.53 0.21 3.99
N ALA A 67 -10.33 1.52 4.04
CA ALA A 67 -9.01 2.10 4.30
C ALA A 67 -8.49 1.71 5.70
N LEU A 68 -9.34 1.83 6.73
CA LEU A 68 -8.97 1.43 8.09
C LEU A 68 -8.60 -0.07 8.16
N VAL A 69 -9.44 -0.93 7.58
CA VAL A 69 -9.20 -2.38 7.53
C VAL A 69 -7.94 -2.71 6.74
N ALA A 70 -7.69 -2.01 5.62
CA ALA A 70 -6.49 -2.21 4.83
C ALA A 70 -5.23 -1.84 5.62
N VAL A 71 -5.23 -0.72 6.35
CA VAL A 71 -4.09 -0.31 7.20
C VAL A 71 -3.85 -1.35 8.29
N VAL A 72 -4.88 -1.72 9.04
CA VAL A 72 -4.76 -2.65 10.16
C VAL A 72 -4.30 -4.03 9.68
N ALA A 73 -4.95 -4.60 8.67
CA ALA A 73 -4.60 -5.91 8.15
C ALA A 73 -3.18 -5.94 7.56
N SER A 74 -2.81 -4.95 6.76
CA SER A 74 -1.48 -4.87 6.13
C SER A 74 -0.37 -4.68 7.15
N THR A 75 -0.65 -3.93 8.23
CA THR A 75 0.29 -3.73 9.35
C THR A 75 0.47 -5.02 10.13
N LEU A 76 -0.63 -5.70 10.49
CA LEU A 76 -0.58 -6.97 11.22
C LEU A 76 0.18 -8.05 10.45
N VAL A 77 -0.08 -8.19 9.14
CA VAL A 77 0.64 -9.13 8.27
C VAL A 77 2.12 -8.77 8.19
N GLY A 78 2.45 -7.48 8.03
CA GLY A 78 3.84 -7.02 8.00
C GLY A 78 4.59 -7.31 9.30
N VAL A 79 3.95 -7.08 10.45
CA VAL A 79 4.51 -7.38 11.77
C VAL A 79 4.68 -8.89 11.97
N ALA A 80 3.71 -9.70 11.56
CA ALA A 80 3.79 -11.16 11.67
C ALA A 80 4.96 -11.73 10.84
N ILE A 81 5.13 -11.25 9.61
CA ILE A 81 6.24 -11.65 8.72
C ILE A 81 7.59 -11.19 9.27
N ALA A 82 7.66 -9.99 9.85
CA ALA A 82 8.87 -9.49 10.48
C ALA A 82 9.24 -10.28 11.74
N ALA A 83 8.24 -10.66 12.55
CA ALA A 83 8.43 -11.50 13.73
C ALA A 83 8.91 -12.90 13.34
N TRP A 84 8.33 -13.49 12.29
CA TRP A 84 8.73 -14.81 11.78
C TRP A 84 10.19 -14.82 11.29
N GLN A 85 10.64 -13.73 10.68
CA GLN A 85 12.03 -13.61 10.23
C GLN A 85 13.00 -13.32 11.40
N GLY A 86 12.52 -12.98 12.60
CA GLY A 86 13.35 -12.67 13.75
C GLY A 86 13.93 -11.26 13.72
N ALA A 87 13.11 -10.25 13.39
CA ALA A 87 13.56 -8.85 13.38
C ALA A 87 14.01 -8.38 14.78
N GLY A 88 15.23 -7.84 14.86
CA GLY A 88 15.86 -7.44 16.14
C GLY A 88 15.21 -6.24 16.84
N SER A 89 14.52 -5.35 16.10
CA SER A 89 13.84 -4.19 16.69
C SER A 89 12.36 -4.15 16.30
N ARG A 90 11.50 -4.52 17.26
CA ARG A 90 10.03 -4.54 17.10
C ARG A 90 9.47 -3.14 16.82
N ALA A 91 10.04 -2.10 17.45
CA ALA A 91 9.60 -0.72 17.25
C ALA A 91 9.88 -0.22 15.82
N ALA A 92 11.07 -0.52 15.27
CA ALA A 92 11.40 -0.15 13.89
C ALA A 92 10.50 -0.87 12.87
N VAL A 93 10.20 -2.14 13.10
CA VAL A 93 9.27 -2.93 12.28
C VAL A 93 7.88 -2.32 12.26
N LEU A 94 7.35 -1.95 13.43
CA LEU A 94 6.03 -1.31 13.55
C LEU A 94 5.97 -0.01 12.76
N PHE A 95 6.96 0.86 12.92
CA PHE A 95 7.02 2.12 12.17
C PHE A 95 7.08 1.92 10.65
N VAL A 96 7.89 0.97 10.19
CA VAL A 96 8.04 0.69 8.75
C VAL A 96 6.75 0.09 8.17
N THR A 97 6.17 -0.90 8.84
CA THR A 97 4.94 -1.57 8.39
C THR A 97 3.73 -0.64 8.38
N LEU A 98 3.61 0.25 9.38
CA LEU A 98 2.59 1.31 9.38
C LEU A 98 2.79 2.27 8.22
N SER A 99 4.02 2.75 8.01
CA SER A 99 4.33 3.68 6.92
C SER A 99 3.99 3.08 5.55
N PHE A 100 4.34 1.81 5.35
CA PHE A 100 4.02 1.07 4.12
C PHE A 100 2.51 0.89 3.94
N SER A 101 1.81 0.49 5.01
CA SER A 101 0.37 0.28 4.98
C SER A 101 -0.39 1.57 4.67
N LEU A 102 0.05 2.70 5.24
CA LEU A 102 -0.50 4.02 4.92
C LEU A 102 -0.25 4.39 3.46
N CYS A 103 0.97 4.19 2.95
CA CYS A 103 1.29 4.46 1.54
C CYS A 103 0.39 3.65 0.60
N PHE A 104 0.28 2.33 0.80
CA PHE A 104 -0.56 1.48 -0.04
C PHE A 104 -2.06 1.80 0.09
N THR A 105 -2.52 2.17 1.28
CA THR A 105 -3.92 2.55 1.50
C THR A 105 -4.25 3.86 0.78
N VAL A 106 -3.39 4.88 0.89
CA VAL A 106 -3.58 6.16 0.20
C VAL A 106 -3.51 5.97 -1.32
N SER A 107 -2.55 5.18 -1.82
CA SER A 107 -2.49 4.81 -3.25
C SER A 107 -3.75 4.10 -3.72
N GLY A 108 -4.26 3.14 -2.94
CA GLY A 108 -5.50 2.42 -3.24
C GLY A 108 -6.72 3.34 -3.25
N MET A 109 -6.82 4.25 -2.29
CA MET A 109 -7.88 5.26 -2.26
C MET A 109 -7.82 6.17 -3.48
N LEU A 110 -6.65 6.74 -3.79
CA LEU A 110 -6.45 7.63 -4.94
C LEU A 110 -6.78 6.91 -6.27
N GLY A 111 -6.34 5.67 -6.45
CA GLY A 111 -6.70 4.85 -7.61
C GLY A 111 -8.20 4.63 -7.74
N ALA A 112 -8.90 4.36 -6.62
CA ALA A 112 -10.35 4.19 -6.60
C ALA A 112 -11.13 5.50 -6.83
N PHE A 113 -10.52 6.67 -6.64
CA PHE A 113 -11.10 7.97 -7.00
C PHE A 113 -10.89 8.29 -8.48
N SER A 114 -9.73 7.96 -9.06
CA SER A 114 -9.45 8.17 -10.49
C SER A 114 -10.33 7.33 -11.42
N GLY A 115 -10.75 6.13 -10.99
CA GLY A 115 -11.64 5.25 -11.77
C GLY A 115 -13.10 5.72 -11.91
N ARG A 116 -13.55 6.74 -11.16
CA ARG A 116 -14.94 7.27 -11.22
C ARG A 116 -15.13 8.45 -12.18
N ARG A 117 -14.11 8.87 -12.93
CA ARG A 117 -14.19 9.98 -13.91
C ARG A 117 -14.22 9.52 -15.38
N GLN A 118 -14.76 8.35 -15.68
CA GLN A 118 -15.29 8.08 -17.02
C GLN A 118 -16.82 8.11 -16.94
N PRO A 119 -17.46 9.28 -17.11
CA PRO A 119 -18.84 9.31 -17.54
C PRO A 119 -18.89 8.79 -18.98
N GLU A 120 -19.85 7.92 -19.22
CA GLU A 120 -20.20 7.33 -20.50
C GLU A 120 -20.31 8.41 -21.58
N SER A 121 -19.46 8.33 -22.59
CA SER A 121 -19.66 9.03 -23.85
C SER A 121 -20.68 8.22 -24.67
N GLY A 122 -21.97 8.50 -24.43
CA GLY A 122 -23.05 8.24 -25.37
C GLY A 122 -23.30 9.46 -26.25
#